data_AF-A0A961QS53-F1
#
_entry.id   AF-A0A961QS53-F1
#
_cell.length_a   1.000
_cell.length_b   1.000
_cell.length_c   1.000
_cell.angle_alpha   90.00
_cell.angle_beta   90.00
_cell.angle_gamma   90.00
#
_symmetry.space_group_name_H-M   'P 1'
#
loop_
_entity.id
_entity.type
_entity.pdbx_description
1 polymer ?
#
loop_
_entity_poly.entity_id
_entity_poly.type
_entity_poly.pdbx_seq_one_letter_code
_entity_poly.pdbx_strand_id
1 'polypeptide(L)'
;MADLARAVEALLPGWRIRGATLAGEGTLEAALAGLGPGAVLVYPHFMADGWFVRQQLPRRLRAAGRPDAAVLPPFGLAPETAALALRLAREGTTAHGLAP
;
A
#
# COMPACT_ATOMS: atom_id res chain seq x y z
N MET A 1 8.45 -3.56 3.36
CA MET A 1 7.50 -3.55 2.22
C MET A 1 7.64 -4.71 1.25
N ALA A 2 8.86 -5.20 0.98
CA ALA A 2 9.06 -6.35 0.11
C ALA A 2 8.32 -7.63 0.57
N ASP A 3 8.33 -7.93 1.87
CA ASP A 3 7.69 -9.17 2.36
C ASP A 3 6.16 -9.16 2.22
N LEU A 4 5.51 -8.03 2.54
CA LEU A 4 4.08 -7.89 2.32
C LEU A 4 3.72 -8.00 0.83
N ALA A 5 4.50 -7.35 -0.04
CA ALA A 5 4.29 -7.44 -1.49
C ALA A 5 4.40 -8.89 -1.99
N ARG A 6 5.39 -9.66 -1.49
CA ARG A 6 5.57 -11.07 -1.82
C ARG A 6 4.41 -11.93 -1.33
N ALA A 7 3.92 -11.68 -0.12
CA ALA A 7 2.76 -12.38 0.43
C ALA A 7 1.49 -12.11 -0.38
N VAL A 8 1.28 -10.87 -0.81
CA VAL A 8 0.14 -10.50 -1.67
C VAL A 8 0.28 -11.08 -3.08
N GLU A 9 1.48 -11.07 -3.68
CA GLU A 9 1.74 -11.65 -5.00
C GLU A 9 1.41 -13.15 -5.03
N ALA A 10 1.74 -13.88 -3.95
CA ALA A 10 1.40 -15.30 -3.81
C ALA A 10 -0.12 -15.58 -3.80
N LEU A 11 -0.94 -14.59 -3.45
CA LEU A 11 -2.41 -14.68 -3.43
C LEU A 11 -3.06 -14.20 -4.73
N LEU A 12 -2.30 -13.60 -5.66
CA LEU A 12 -2.81 -12.98 -6.89
C LEU A 12 -2.11 -13.53 -8.13
N PRO A 13 -2.45 -14.76 -8.58
CA PRO A 13 -1.88 -15.34 -9.78
C PRO A 13 -2.02 -14.42 -11.01
N GLY A 14 -0.94 -14.24 -11.76
CA GLY A 14 -0.91 -13.38 -12.94
C GLY A 14 -0.67 -11.89 -12.66
N TRP A 15 -0.64 -11.47 -11.39
CA TRP A 15 -0.27 -10.11 -11.01
C TRP A 15 1.21 -10.00 -10.69
N ARG A 16 1.77 -8.82 -10.99
CA ARG A 16 3.12 -8.44 -10.56
C ARG A 16 3.00 -7.40 -9.45
N ILE A 17 3.37 -7.76 -8.22
CA ILE A 17 3.22 -6.89 -7.05
C ILE A 17 4.60 -6.43 -6.58
N ARG A 18 4.78 -5.13 -6.37
CA ARG A 18 6.04 -4.54 -5.90
C ARG A 18 5.78 -3.64 -4.69
N GLY A 19 6.70 -3.67 -3.73
CA GLY A 19 6.61 -2.84 -2.53
C GLY A 19 7.62 -1.70 -2.55
N ALA A 20 7.18 -0.49 -2.23
CA ALA A 20 8.02 0.69 -2.10
C ALA A 20 7.69 1.48 -0.82
N THR A 21 8.54 2.41 -0.43
CA THR A 21 8.32 3.34 0.68
C THR A 21 8.57 4.78 0.21
N LEU A 22 7.68 5.71 0.56
CA LEU A 22 7.88 7.12 0.20
C LEU A 22 9.01 7.79 0.99
N ALA A 23 9.42 7.22 2.12
CA ALA A 23 10.51 7.72 2.96
C ALA A 23 11.89 7.28 2.45
N GLY A 24 11.96 6.16 1.73
CA GLY A 24 13.21 5.68 1.15
C GLY A 24 13.54 6.38 -0.16
N GLU A 25 14.76 6.87 -0.28
CA GLU A 25 15.30 7.40 -1.53
C GLU A 25 15.35 6.29 -2.60
N GLY A 26 14.92 6.60 -3.83
CA GLY A 26 14.95 5.67 -4.97
C GLY A 26 14.01 4.46 -4.91
N THR A 27 13.34 4.19 -3.78
CA THR A 27 12.60 2.92 -3.63
C THR A 27 11.33 2.84 -4.49
N LEU A 28 10.67 3.98 -4.75
CA LEU A 28 9.51 4.03 -5.63
C LEU A 28 9.95 3.80 -7.08
N GLU A 29 11.02 4.45 -7.48
CA GLU A 29 11.61 4.37 -8.82
C GLU A 29 12.07 2.93 -9.10
N ALA A 30 12.73 2.29 -8.13
CA ALA A 30 13.12 0.89 -8.21
C ALA A 30 11.92 -0.07 -8.34
N ALA A 31 10.81 0.22 -7.64
CA ALA A 31 9.59 -0.59 -7.74
C ALA A 31 8.86 -0.43 -9.08
N LEU A 32 9.00 0.73 -9.73
CA LEU A 32 8.41 1.03 -11.04
C LEU A 32 9.27 0.52 -12.20
N ALA A 33 10.57 0.34 -11.98
CA ALA A 33 11.50 -0.11 -13.00
C ALA A 33 11.11 -1.47 -13.58
N GLY A 34 11.12 -1.60 -14.91
CA GLY A 34 10.80 -2.84 -15.61
C GLY A 34 9.32 -3.24 -15.58
N LEU A 35 8.42 -2.38 -15.08
CA LEU A 35 6.98 -2.54 -15.31
C LEU A 35 6.67 -2.22 -16.77
N GLY A 36 5.96 -3.13 -17.44
CA GLY A 36 5.64 -3.01 -18.86
C GLY A 36 4.70 -1.85 -19.19
N PRO A 37 4.46 -1.61 -20.49
CA PRO A 37 3.47 -0.63 -20.94
C PRO A 37 2.07 -1.05 -20.45
N GLY A 38 1.38 -0.14 -19.77
CA GLY A 38 0.06 -0.39 -19.19
C GLY A 38 -0.15 0.36 -17.88
N ALA A 39 -1.41 0.63 -17.54
CA ALA A 39 -1.77 1.37 -16.34
C ALA A 39 -1.26 0.66 -15.08
N VAL A 40 -0.37 1.32 -14.34
CA VAL A 40 0.10 0.84 -13.03
C VAL A 40 -0.87 1.25 -11.95
N LEU A 41 -1.31 0.30 -11.14
CA LEU A 41 -2.12 0.57 -9.97
C LEU A 41 -1.19 0.76 -8.76
N VAL A 42 -1.36 1.87 -8.05
CA VAL A 42 -0.63 2.15 -6.81
C VAL A 42 -1.62 2.12 -5.68
N TYR A 43 -1.49 1.13 -4.80
CA TYR A 43 -2.29 1.02 -3.58
C TYR A 43 -1.51 1.58 -2.37
N PRO A 44 -1.88 2.76 -1.85
CA PRO A 44 -1.14 3.37 -0.76
C PRO A 44 -1.43 2.65 0.56
N HIS A 45 -0.40 2.06 1.19
CA HIS A 45 -0.50 1.48 2.53
C HIS A 45 -0.42 2.56 3.62
N PHE A 46 -1.34 3.52 3.57
CA PHE A 46 -1.50 4.62 4.53
C PHE A 46 -2.87 4.52 5.22
N MET A 47 -2.96 5.01 6.46
CA MET A 47 -4.23 5.02 7.20
C MET A 47 -5.18 6.16 6.79
N ALA A 48 -4.68 7.18 6.11
CA ALA A 48 -5.45 8.37 5.77
C ALA A 48 -5.18 8.84 4.34
N ASP A 49 -6.19 9.47 3.75
CA ASP A 49 -6.08 10.14 2.46
C ASP A 49 -5.58 11.59 2.63
N GLY A 50 -4.35 11.71 3.14
CA GLY A 50 -3.69 12.97 3.46
C GLY A 50 -2.72 13.46 2.39
N TRP A 51 -1.86 14.41 2.75
CA TRP A 51 -0.89 15.05 1.85
C TRP A 51 0.01 14.04 1.10
N PHE A 52 0.44 12.96 1.76
CA PHE A 52 1.26 11.94 1.12
C PHE A 52 0.55 11.27 -0.06
N VAL A 53 -0.73 10.93 0.10
CA VAL A 53 -1.54 10.25 -0.92
C VAL A 53 -1.98 11.24 -2.00
N ARG A 54 -2.47 12.42 -1.60
CA ARG A 54 -3.08 13.40 -2.51
C ARG A 54 -2.08 14.24 -3.30
N GLN A 55 -0.88 14.46 -2.76
CA GLN A 55 0.08 15.41 -3.33
C GLN A 55 1.43 14.75 -3.61
N GLN A 56 2.07 14.20 -2.57
CA GLN A 56 3.46 13.76 -2.70
C GLN A 56 3.62 12.52 -3.59
N LEU A 57 2.75 11.54 -3.44
CA LEU A 57 2.79 10.32 -4.26
C LEU A 57 2.54 10.64 -5.75
N PRO A 58 1.46 11.35 -6.15
CA PRO A 58 1.29 11.78 -7.53
C PRO A 58 2.48 12.57 -8.09
N ARG A 59 3.06 13.47 -7.29
CA ARG A 59 4.25 14.23 -7.69
C ARG A 59 5.44 13.32 -7.99
N ARG A 60 5.72 12.35 -7.11
CA ARG A 60 6.83 11.40 -7.31
C ARG A 60 6.58 10.44 -8.47
N LEU A 61 5.36 9.98 -8.68
CA LEU A 61 5.00 9.14 -9.84
C LEU A 61 5.26 9.85 -11.17
N ARG A 62 4.87 11.13 -11.28
CA ARG A 62 5.19 11.95 -12.46
C ARG A 62 6.68 12.14 -12.64
N ALA A 63 7.41 12.44 -11.57
CA ALA A 63 8.87 12.59 -11.62
C ALA A 63 9.59 11.29 -12.03
N ALA A 64 9.02 10.14 -11.68
CA ALA A 64 9.50 8.81 -12.07
C ALA A 64 9.04 8.38 -13.49
N GLY A 65 8.42 9.28 -14.27
CA GLY A 65 7.98 8.98 -15.64
C GLY A 65 6.73 8.11 -15.73
N ARG A 66 5.94 7.98 -14.65
CA ARG A 66 4.69 7.22 -14.59
C ARG A 66 3.48 8.11 -14.28
N PRO A 67 3.19 9.14 -15.11
CA PRO A 67 2.00 9.98 -14.92
C PRO A 67 0.68 9.22 -15.15
N ASP A 68 0.75 8.05 -15.80
CA ASP A 68 -0.34 7.12 -16.11
C ASP A 68 -0.72 6.23 -14.92
N ALA A 69 0.05 6.24 -13.84
CA ALA A 69 -0.22 5.42 -12.66
C ALA A 69 -1.50 5.90 -11.94
N ALA A 70 -2.42 4.97 -11.68
CA ALA A 70 -3.65 5.23 -10.94
C ALA A 70 -3.40 5.02 -9.43
N VAL A 71 -3.58 6.08 -8.65
CA VAL A 71 -3.53 6.01 -7.18
C VAL A 71 -4.91 5.57 -6.68
N LEU A 72 -4.97 4.39 -6.07
CA LEU A 72 -6.17 3.83 -5.47
C LEU A 72 -6.46 4.47 -4.09
N PRO A 73 -7.69 4.34 -3.55
CA PRO A 73 -7.96 4.69 -2.17
C PRO A 73 -6.98 4.00 -1.20
N PRO A 74 -6.47 4.70 -0.18
CA PRO A 74 -5.47 4.14 0.72
C PRO A 74 -6.07 3.08 1.66
N PHE A 75 -5.20 2.20 2.17
CA PHE A 75 -5.55 1.09 3.05
C PHE A 75 -6.51 1.47 4.17
N GLY A 76 -6.26 2.56 4.90
CA GLY A 76 -7.10 2.96 6.03
C GLY A 76 -8.52 3.37 5.69
N LEU A 77 -8.84 3.59 4.40
CA LEU A 77 -10.19 3.89 3.94
C LEU A 77 -10.91 2.65 3.39
N ALA A 78 -10.27 1.48 3.37
CA ALA A 78 -10.96 0.24 3.01
C ALA A 78 -12.05 -0.06 4.06
N PRO A 79 -13.29 -0.40 3.65
CA PRO A 79 -14.38 -0.69 4.59
C PRO A 79 -14.03 -1.76 5.64
N GLU A 80 -13.20 -2.72 5.26
CA GLU A 80 -12.77 -3.86 6.06
C GLU A 80 -11.80 -3.46 7.19
N THR A 81 -11.17 -2.28 7.11
CA THR A 81 -10.13 -1.86 8.06
C THR A 81 -10.67 -1.71 9.48
N ALA A 82 -11.91 -1.22 9.63
CA ALA A 82 -12.55 -1.11 10.94
C ALA A 82 -12.79 -2.49 11.57
N ALA A 83 -13.26 -3.45 10.77
CA ALA A 83 -13.47 -4.83 11.22
C ALA A 83 -12.16 -5.52 11.59
N LEU A 84 -11.09 -5.29 10.81
CA LEU A 84 -9.75 -5.76 11.13
C LEU A 84 -9.25 -5.16 12.46
N ALA A 85 -9.40 -3.85 12.66
CA ALA A 85 -8.98 -3.19 13.90
C ALA A 85 -9.70 -3.75 15.12
N LEU A 86 -11.02 -3.96 15.03
CA LEU A 86 -11.82 -4.55 16.11
C LEU A 86 -11.36 -5.98 16.44
N ARG A 87 -11.11 -6.80 15.42
CA ARG A 87 -10.61 -8.17 15.61
C ARG A 87 -9.25 -8.18 16.31
N LEU A 88 -8.31 -7.36 15.83
CA LEU A 88 -6.98 -7.24 16.44
C LEU A 88 -7.05 -6.72 17.89
N ALA A 89 -7.93 -5.76 18.18
CA ALA A 89 -8.17 -5.29 19.54
C ALA A 89 -8.66 -6.42 20.46
N ARG A 90 -9.62 -7.23 20.01
CA ARG A 90 -10.14 -8.38 20.79
C ARG A 90 -9.10 -9.48 21.00
N GLU A 91 -8.33 -9.79 19.96
CA GLU A 91 -7.21 -10.75 20.07
C GLU A 91 -6.18 -10.23 21.07
N GLY A 92 -5.87 -8.93 21.03
CA GLY A 92 -4.98 -8.26 21.96
C GLY A 92 -5.47 -8.28 23.41
N THR A 93 -6.75 -7.97 23.68
CA THR A 93 -7.31 -8.01 25.04
C THR A 93 -7.29 -9.43 25.60
N THR A 94 -7.66 -10.42 24.79
CA THR A 94 -7.64 -11.84 25.16
C THR A 94 -6.21 -12.29 25.53
N ALA A 95 -5.23 -11.95 24.71
CA ALA A 95 -3.83 -12.30 24.94
C ALA A 95 -3.24 -11.68 26.24
N HIS A 96 -3.86 -10.62 26.77
CA HIS A 96 -3.39 -9.91 27.97
C HIS A 96 -4.35 -10.02 29.16
N GLY A 97 -5.39 -10.86 29.08
CA GLY A 97 -6.36 -11.05 30.17
C GLY A 97 -7.19 -9.80 30.50
N LEU A 98 -7.31 -8.87 29.56
CA LEU A 98 -8.14 -7.68 29.70
C LEU A 98 -9.58 -7.98 29.26
N ALA A 99 -10.55 -7.42 29.95
CA ALA A 99 -11.94 -7.49 29.50
C ALA A 99 -12.09 -6.81 28.11
N PRO A 100 -12.91 -7.37 27.20
CA PRO A 100 -13.09 -6.82 25.85
C PRO A 100 -13.84 -5.49 25.83
#